data_AF-A0A561DU65-F1
#
_entry.id   AF-A0A561DU65-F1
#
_cell.length_a   1.000
_cell.length_b   1.000
_cell.length_c   1.000
_cell.angle_alpha   90.00
_cell.angle_beta   90.00
_cell.angle_gamma   90.00
#
_symmetry.space_group_name_H-M   'P 1'
#
loop_
_entity.id
_entity.type
_entity.pdbx_description
1 polymer ?
#
loop_
_entity_poly.entity_id
_entity_poly.type
_entity_poly.pdbx_seq_one_letter_code
_entity_poly.pdbx_strand_id
1 'polypeptide(L)'
;MTWQQVSLRTADNDAWCHLASSTHLNPEEISAHRHLAWMDRWARVVAYACPLMSPTFDAPTPAPAAATDAAGAGATAAQDPVPWLSDAEQHTWRSYLRGSRALELALDAELQAMGLTLAEYELLSMLSESETGSMRMSALADLVIQSRSRVTHTATRLQRRGWVSRRPTPDDGRGIELVLTDEGHSAIEAAAQVHVRGVQTHLMQQMDPQMRQNLGEAMSRVLQHLMPGYDS
;
A
#
# COMPACT_ATOMS: atom_id res chain seq x y z
N MET A 1 2.05 -41.72 34.36
CA MET A 1 2.99 -41.05 33.44
C MET A 1 2.38 -39.72 33.07
N THR A 2 3.07 -38.66 33.48
CA THR A 2 2.59 -37.29 33.65
C THR A 2 2.64 -36.49 32.34
N TRP A 3 1.61 -35.65 32.16
CA TRP A 3 1.66 -34.47 31.31
C TRP A 3 2.38 -33.36 32.08
N GLN A 4 3.52 -32.86 31.58
CA GLN A 4 4.18 -31.67 32.11
C GLN A 4 4.80 -30.81 30.99
N GLN A 5 4.28 -29.57 30.93
CA GLN A 5 4.97 -28.28 30.69
C GLN A 5 5.65 -28.00 29.33
N VAL A 6 4.94 -27.22 28.50
CA VAL A 6 5.53 -26.02 27.87
C VAL A 6 4.62 -24.84 28.21
N SER A 7 5.10 -24.03 29.16
CA SER A 7 4.51 -22.74 29.54
C SER A 7 4.99 -21.69 28.53
N LEU A 8 4.10 -21.25 27.64
CA LEU A 8 4.23 -19.93 27.02
C LEU A 8 3.13 -19.07 27.64
N ARG A 9 3.56 -18.31 28.66
CA ARG A 9 2.78 -17.25 29.28
C ARG A 9 2.29 -16.30 28.18
N THR A 10 0.97 -16.20 28.10
CA THR A 10 0.26 -14.98 27.71
C THR A 10 0.84 -13.79 28.48
N ALA A 11 1.51 -12.91 27.75
CA ALA A 11 1.83 -11.54 28.13
C ALA A 11 1.69 -10.72 26.84
N ASP A 12 0.85 -9.70 26.71
CA ASP A 12 0.03 -9.04 27.71
C ASP A 12 -1.06 -8.24 26.97
N ASN A 13 -2.28 -8.75 26.93
CA ASN A 13 -3.47 -7.96 26.61
C ASN A 13 -4.26 -7.62 27.89
N ASP A 14 -3.91 -8.25 29.02
CA ASP A 14 -4.59 -8.10 30.31
C ASP A 14 -3.96 -7.00 31.19
N ALA A 15 -2.68 -6.66 31.03
CA ALA A 15 -2.05 -5.55 31.76
C ALA A 15 -2.69 -4.18 31.50
N TRP A 16 -3.22 -3.95 30.29
CA TRP A 16 -3.90 -2.68 29.97
C TRP A 16 -5.30 -2.58 30.59
N CYS A 17 -6.04 -3.69 30.67
CA CYS A 17 -7.35 -3.72 31.32
C CYS A 17 -7.25 -3.42 32.83
N HIS A 18 -6.18 -3.89 33.47
CA HIS A 18 -5.92 -3.62 34.90
C HIS A 18 -5.45 -2.18 35.18
N LEU A 19 -4.73 -1.52 34.27
CA LEU A 19 -4.36 -0.09 34.36
C LEU A 19 -5.53 0.86 34.05
N ALA A 20 -6.43 0.47 33.14
CA ALA A 20 -7.68 1.21 32.85
C ALA A 20 -8.69 1.17 34.01
N SER A 21 -8.56 0.19 34.91
CA SER A 21 -9.42 0.07 36.10
C SER A 21 -8.91 0.90 37.30
N SER A 22 -7.65 1.37 37.27
CA SER A 22 -7.03 2.14 38.35
C SER A 22 -6.90 3.64 38.05
N THR A 23 -7.23 4.08 36.84
CA THR A 23 -7.14 5.47 36.42
C THR A 23 -8.46 5.86 35.76
N HIS A 24 -9.14 6.89 36.26
CA HIS A 24 -10.36 7.45 35.67
C HIS A 24 -10.06 8.07 34.30
N LEU A 25 -9.88 7.26 33.26
CA LEU A 25 -9.77 7.71 31.88
C LEU A 25 -11.12 7.51 31.18
N ASN A 26 -11.57 8.53 30.46
CA ASN A 26 -12.85 8.55 29.74
C ASN A 26 -12.81 7.58 28.53
N PRO A 27 -13.91 6.90 28.16
CA PRO A 27 -14.05 6.15 26.90
C PRO A 27 -13.42 6.79 25.65
N GLU A 28 -13.47 8.12 25.52
CA GLU A 28 -12.83 8.85 24.42
C GLU A 28 -11.28 8.83 24.48
N GLU A 29 -10.69 8.87 25.67
CA GLU A 29 -9.22 8.76 25.87
C GLU A 29 -8.73 7.33 25.64
N ILE A 30 -9.56 6.33 25.95
CA ILE A 30 -9.29 4.91 25.66
C ILE A 30 -9.34 4.65 24.14
N SER A 31 -10.28 5.28 23.42
CA SER A 31 -10.34 5.26 21.95
C SER A 31 -9.11 5.92 21.33
N ALA A 32 -8.70 7.10 21.82
CA ALA A 32 -7.52 7.81 21.36
C ALA A 32 -6.19 7.06 21.62
N HIS A 33 -6.07 6.33 22.74
CA HIS A 33 -4.87 5.53 23.04
C HIS A 33 -4.82 4.19 22.26
N ARG A 34 -5.98 3.58 21.93
CA ARG A 34 -6.06 2.44 21.00
C ARG A 34 -5.69 2.85 19.56
N HIS A 35 -6.12 4.04 19.15
CA HIS A 35 -5.86 4.65 17.85
C HIS A 35 -4.35 4.80 17.56
N LEU A 36 -3.58 5.31 18.53
CA LEU A 36 -2.14 5.56 18.35
C LEU A 36 -1.29 4.28 18.31
N ALA A 37 -1.58 3.26 19.13
CA ALA A 37 -0.76 2.05 19.21
C ALA A 37 -0.92 1.11 17.99
N TRP A 38 -2.09 1.12 17.36
CA TRP A 38 -2.37 0.39 16.12
C TRP A 38 -1.79 1.13 14.91
N MET A 39 -2.00 2.45 14.79
CA MET A 39 -1.38 3.28 13.75
C MET A 39 0.15 3.24 13.82
N ASP A 40 0.78 3.29 15.00
CA ASP A 40 2.25 3.21 15.14
C ASP A 40 2.84 1.87 14.70
N ARG A 41 2.06 0.79 14.78
CA ARG A 41 2.50 -0.57 14.41
C ARG A 41 2.24 -0.84 12.93
N TRP A 42 1.25 -0.16 12.35
CA TRP A 42 0.85 -0.25 10.95
C TRP A 42 1.61 0.75 10.05
N ALA A 43 1.83 1.97 10.54
CA ALA A 43 2.77 2.93 9.95
C ALA A 43 4.18 2.35 9.84
N ARG A 44 4.63 1.44 10.72
CA ARG A 44 5.93 0.74 10.55
C ARG A 44 5.95 -0.29 9.42
N VAL A 45 4.80 -0.77 8.97
CA VAL A 45 4.66 -1.66 7.81
C VAL A 45 4.63 -0.85 6.52
N VAL A 46 4.10 0.38 6.55
CA VAL A 46 3.95 1.26 5.37
C VAL A 46 5.01 2.37 5.26
N ALA A 47 5.75 2.70 6.32
CA ALA A 47 6.78 3.75 6.36
C ALA A 47 7.99 3.51 5.43
N TYR A 48 8.00 2.43 4.65
CA TYR A 48 8.90 2.26 3.51
C TYR A 48 8.38 2.90 2.21
N ALA A 49 7.18 3.50 2.19
CA ALA A 49 6.53 3.94 0.95
C ALA A 49 6.11 5.42 0.88
N CYS A 50 6.35 6.25 1.90
CA CYS A 50 5.95 7.66 1.80
C CYS A 50 6.66 8.60 2.80
N PRO A 51 7.61 9.44 2.35
CA PRO A 51 7.76 10.79 2.87
C PRO A 51 6.95 11.74 1.98
N LEU A 52 6.06 12.53 2.57
CA LEU A 52 5.27 13.55 1.88
C LEU A 52 6.12 14.80 1.62
N MET A 53 6.32 15.20 0.36
CA MET A 53 6.48 16.62 0.02
C MET A 53 6.11 16.94 -1.44
N SER A 54 5.41 18.07 -1.64
CA SER A 54 4.86 18.50 -2.93
C SER A 54 5.93 19.06 -3.88
N PRO A 55 5.90 18.78 -5.19
CA PRO A 55 6.66 19.56 -6.16
C PRO A 55 5.79 20.52 -6.97
N THR A 56 6.27 21.76 -7.08
CA THR A 56 5.97 22.66 -8.20
C THR A 56 6.74 22.15 -9.43
N PHE A 57 6.04 21.94 -10.55
CA PHE A 57 6.62 21.48 -11.80
C PHE A 57 7.14 22.67 -12.62
N ASP A 58 8.44 22.68 -12.91
CA ASP A 58 8.99 23.37 -14.08
C ASP A 58 9.55 22.32 -15.05
N ALA A 59 9.11 22.38 -16.30
CA ALA A 59 9.52 21.44 -17.34
C ALA A 59 10.92 21.79 -17.87
N PRO A 60 11.88 20.84 -17.96
CA PRO A 60 13.16 21.12 -18.59
C PRO A 60 13.01 21.22 -20.12
N THR A 61 13.54 22.30 -20.67
CA THR A 61 13.78 22.48 -22.11
C THR A 61 14.91 21.55 -22.56
N PRO A 62 14.78 20.81 -23.68
CA PRO A 62 15.86 19.95 -24.17
C PRO A 62 17.00 20.77 -24.79
N ALA A 63 18.24 20.47 -24.39
CA ALA A 63 19.48 20.97 -25.01
C ALA A 63 19.85 20.16 -26.27
N PRO A 64 20.57 20.76 -27.24
CA PRO A 64 20.63 20.26 -28.61
C PRO A 64 21.69 19.16 -28.84
N ALA A 65 21.39 18.34 -29.86
CA ALA A 65 22.23 17.27 -30.37
C ALA A 65 23.54 17.78 -31.03
N ALA A 66 24.62 17.06 -30.77
CA ALA A 66 25.87 17.18 -31.54
C ALA A 66 25.90 16.11 -32.64
N ALA A 67 26.05 16.57 -33.88
CA ALA A 67 26.25 15.77 -35.09
C ALA A 67 27.73 15.64 -35.41
N THR A 68 28.10 14.49 -36.02
CA THR A 68 29.11 14.22 -37.09
C THR A 68 29.32 12.70 -37.12
N ASP A 69 29.45 11.96 -38.22
CA ASP A 69 29.51 12.25 -39.66
C ASP A 69 29.15 10.98 -40.45
N ALA A 70 28.86 11.17 -41.73
CA ALA A 70 28.35 10.19 -42.70
C ALA A 70 29.34 9.10 -43.14
N ALA A 71 28.81 7.91 -43.46
CA ALA A 71 28.84 7.30 -44.81
C ALA A 71 28.73 5.75 -44.75
N GLY A 72 27.75 5.18 -45.46
CA GLY A 72 27.68 3.73 -45.68
C GLY A 72 26.28 3.25 -46.02
N ALA A 73 25.96 3.22 -47.31
CA ALA A 73 24.66 2.83 -47.84
C ALA A 73 24.29 1.36 -47.56
N GLY A 74 23.01 1.15 -47.25
CA GLY A 74 22.29 -0.07 -47.61
C GLY A 74 22.54 -1.31 -46.77
N ALA A 75 22.31 -1.26 -45.46
CA ALA A 75 21.97 -2.45 -44.70
C ALA A 75 20.52 -2.29 -44.21
N THR A 76 19.64 -3.17 -44.69
CA THR A 76 18.36 -3.49 -44.05
C THR A 76 18.57 -3.42 -42.55
N ALA A 77 17.83 -2.54 -41.84
CA ALA A 77 17.91 -2.41 -40.40
C ALA A 77 17.72 -3.81 -39.79
N ALA A 78 18.85 -4.44 -39.44
CA ALA A 78 18.85 -5.69 -38.71
C ALA A 78 18.15 -5.34 -37.41
N GLN A 79 16.93 -5.85 -37.24
CA GLN A 79 16.22 -5.77 -35.97
C GLN A 79 17.17 -6.36 -34.94
N ASP A 80 17.61 -5.56 -33.97
CA ASP A 80 18.41 -6.07 -32.87
C ASP A 80 17.68 -7.31 -32.30
N PRO A 81 18.34 -8.47 -32.21
CA PRO A 81 17.68 -9.68 -31.79
C PRO A 81 17.13 -9.45 -30.39
N VAL A 82 15.82 -9.65 -30.24
CA VAL A 82 15.13 -9.51 -28.94
C VAL A 82 15.90 -10.35 -27.92
N PRO A 83 16.39 -9.74 -26.82
CA PRO A 83 17.12 -10.49 -25.80
C PRO A 83 16.12 -11.35 -25.01
N TRP A 84 15.96 -12.60 -25.42
CA TRP A 84 15.08 -13.55 -24.74
C TRP A 84 15.60 -13.90 -23.35
N LEU A 85 14.68 -14.10 -22.40
CA LEU A 85 14.99 -14.49 -21.03
C LEU A 85 15.63 -15.88 -20.98
N SER A 86 16.72 -15.99 -20.23
CA SER A 86 17.31 -17.28 -19.82
C SER A 86 16.32 -18.11 -18.99
N ASP A 87 16.59 -19.40 -18.82
CA ASP A 87 15.71 -20.29 -18.03
C ASP A 87 15.54 -19.82 -16.59
N ALA A 88 16.60 -19.29 -15.98
CA ALA A 88 16.56 -18.72 -14.64
C ALA A 88 15.68 -17.46 -14.58
N GLU A 89 15.80 -16.56 -15.55
CA GLU A 89 14.97 -15.36 -15.65
C GLU A 89 13.50 -15.70 -15.93
N GLN A 90 13.22 -16.69 -16.78
CA GLN A 90 11.86 -17.17 -17.01
C GLN A 90 11.24 -17.78 -15.76
N HIS A 91 12.02 -18.55 -14.99
CA HIS A 91 11.57 -19.11 -13.72
C HIS A 91 11.20 -17.99 -12.74
N THR A 92 12.09 -17.03 -12.53
CA THR A 92 11.84 -15.86 -11.67
C THR A 92 10.60 -15.09 -12.12
N TRP A 93 10.50 -14.78 -13.42
CA TRP A 93 9.38 -14.03 -13.98
C TRP A 93 8.03 -14.74 -13.77
N ARG A 94 7.96 -16.05 -14.04
CA ARG A 94 6.73 -16.83 -13.85
C ARG A 94 6.37 -16.99 -12.39
N SER A 95 7.35 -17.16 -11.51
CA SER A 95 7.15 -17.25 -10.06
C SER A 95 6.60 -15.94 -9.51
N TYR A 96 7.15 -14.79 -9.92
CA TYR A 96 6.61 -13.47 -9.58
C TYR A 96 5.16 -13.33 -10.05
N LEU A 97 4.89 -13.52 -11.35
CA LEU A 97 3.55 -13.36 -11.94
C LEU A 97 2.47 -14.23 -11.27
N ARG A 98 2.79 -15.49 -10.98
CA ARG A 98 1.84 -16.44 -10.39
C ARG A 98 1.69 -16.21 -8.89
N GLY A 99 2.80 -15.95 -8.20
CA GLY A 99 2.84 -15.71 -6.77
C GLY A 99 2.09 -14.43 -6.39
N SER A 100 2.36 -13.31 -7.06
CA SER A 100 1.68 -12.04 -6.80
C SER A 100 0.17 -12.14 -7.04
N ARG A 101 -0.24 -12.75 -8.15
CA ARG A 101 -1.66 -12.97 -8.45
C ARG A 101 -2.35 -13.88 -7.43
N ALA A 102 -1.69 -14.97 -7.01
CA ALA A 102 -2.25 -15.87 -6.00
C ALA A 102 -2.40 -15.17 -4.65
N LEU A 103 -1.43 -14.34 -4.27
CA LEU A 103 -1.48 -13.52 -3.06
C LEU A 103 -2.64 -12.51 -3.12
N GLU A 104 -2.77 -11.75 -4.20
CA GLU A 104 -3.87 -10.79 -4.38
C GLU A 104 -5.24 -11.46 -4.27
N LEU A 105 -5.43 -12.64 -4.89
CA LEU A 105 -6.67 -13.40 -4.81
C LEU A 105 -6.97 -13.88 -3.38
N ALA A 106 -5.96 -14.33 -2.64
CA ALA A 106 -6.14 -14.76 -1.25
C ALA A 106 -6.54 -13.58 -0.35
N LEU A 107 -5.83 -12.45 -0.47
CA LEU A 107 -6.12 -11.24 0.32
C LEU A 107 -7.49 -10.65 -0.03
N ASP A 108 -7.87 -10.61 -1.31
CA ASP A 108 -9.21 -10.17 -1.71
C ASP A 108 -10.28 -11.10 -1.12
N ALA A 109 -10.13 -12.43 -1.24
CA ALA A 109 -11.11 -13.38 -0.71
C ALA A 109 -11.33 -13.23 0.81
N GLU A 110 -10.28 -12.98 1.57
CA GLU A 110 -10.35 -12.75 3.02
C GLU A 110 -11.08 -11.44 3.37
N LEU A 111 -10.82 -10.36 2.61
CA LEU A 111 -11.53 -9.09 2.79
C LEU A 111 -12.99 -9.18 2.34
N GLN A 112 -13.28 -9.95 1.29
CA GLN A 112 -14.63 -10.14 0.76
C GLN A 112 -15.53 -10.85 1.77
N ALA A 113 -14.98 -11.70 2.62
CA ALA A 113 -15.71 -12.32 3.73
C ALA A 113 -16.25 -11.28 4.75
N MET A 114 -15.66 -10.08 4.80
CA MET A 114 -16.16 -8.93 5.57
C MET A 114 -16.90 -7.91 4.70
N GLY A 115 -17.12 -8.23 3.43
CA GLY A 115 -17.78 -7.37 2.47
C GLY A 115 -16.92 -6.22 1.98
N LEU A 116 -15.58 -6.32 1.99
CA LEU A 116 -14.67 -5.36 1.34
C LEU A 116 -13.92 -6.03 0.19
N THR A 117 -13.70 -5.30 -0.89
CA THR A 117 -12.71 -5.71 -1.90
C THR A 117 -11.32 -5.20 -1.49
N LEU A 118 -10.25 -5.84 -1.99
CA LEU A 118 -8.87 -5.38 -1.77
C LEU A 118 -8.66 -3.94 -2.25
N ALA A 119 -9.25 -3.58 -3.40
CA ALA A 119 -9.17 -2.20 -3.91
C ALA A 119 -9.92 -1.18 -3.04
N GLU A 120 -11.03 -1.57 -2.40
CA GLU A 120 -11.72 -0.71 -1.43
C GLU A 120 -10.90 -0.53 -0.16
N TYR A 121 -10.25 -1.60 0.30
CA TYR A 121 -9.34 -1.57 1.44
C TYR A 121 -8.13 -0.65 1.20
N GLU A 122 -7.46 -0.77 0.05
CA GLU A 122 -6.31 0.08 -0.32
C GLU A 122 -6.64 1.57 -0.24
N LEU A 123 -7.79 1.98 -0.79
CA LEU A 123 -8.22 3.38 -0.74
C LEU A 123 -8.48 3.85 0.70
N LEU A 124 -9.15 3.03 1.52
CA LEU A 124 -9.42 3.37 2.92
C LEU A 124 -8.14 3.42 3.76
N SER A 125 -7.18 2.53 3.50
CA SER A 125 -5.88 2.53 4.17
C SER A 125 -5.12 3.82 3.89
N MET A 126 -4.97 4.22 2.63
CA MET A 126 -4.28 5.47 2.25
C MET A 126 -4.92 6.70 2.90
N LEU A 127 -6.24 6.75 2.95
CA LEU A 127 -6.95 7.82 3.65
C LEU A 127 -6.70 7.79 5.16
N SER A 128 -6.73 6.61 5.78
CA SER A 128 -6.52 6.46 7.22
C SER A 128 -5.10 6.82 7.68
N GLU A 129 -4.13 6.70 6.77
CA GLU A 129 -2.73 7.05 7.01
C GLU A 129 -2.42 8.53 6.76
N SER A 130 -3.26 9.21 5.98
CA SER A 130 -3.09 10.65 5.75
C SER A 130 -3.33 11.45 7.03
N GLU A 131 -2.50 12.48 7.27
CA GLU A 131 -2.57 13.32 8.47
C GLU A 131 -3.97 13.91 8.73
N THR A 132 -4.71 14.18 7.65
CA THR A 132 -6.03 14.82 7.68
C THR A 132 -7.18 13.85 7.46
N GLY A 133 -6.93 12.53 7.38
CA GLY A 133 -7.95 11.54 7.01
C GLY A 133 -8.55 11.77 5.61
N SER A 134 -7.86 12.53 4.75
CA SER A 134 -8.37 13.00 3.47
C SER A 134 -7.27 13.18 2.43
N MET A 135 -7.59 12.89 1.17
CA MET A 135 -6.65 13.02 0.07
C MET A 135 -7.34 13.41 -1.23
N ARG A 136 -6.62 14.12 -2.10
CA ARG A 136 -7.08 14.40 -3.47
C ARG A 136 -7.21 13.11 -4.26
N MET A 137 -8.31 12.99 -5.02
CA MET A 137 -8.58 11.81 -5.86
C MET A 137 -7.46 11.50 -6.87
N SER A 138 -6.76 12.52 -7.37
CA SER A 138 -5.60 12.34 -8.27
C SER A 138 -4.42 11.72 -7.52
N ALA A 139 -4.10 12.23 -6.33
CA ALA A 139 -3.02 11.70 -5.51
C ALA A 139 -3.31 10.25 -5.06
N LEU A 140 -4.56 9.92 -4.73
CA LEU A 140 -4.97 8.55 -4.44
C LEU A 140 -4.74 7.61 -5.63
N ALA A 141 -5.01 8.05 -6.86
CA ALA A 141 -4.78 7.24 -8.05
C ALA A 141 -3.30 6.97 -8.30
N ASP A 142 -2.46 7.97 -8.05
CA ASP A 142 -1.01 7.84 -8.20
C ASP A 142 -0.43 6.91 -7.12
N LEU A 143 -0.90 7.01 -5.86
CA LEU A 143 -0.44 6.17 -4.74
C LEU A 143 -0.84 4.70 -4.85
N VAL A 144 -2.08 4.42 -5.23
CA VAL A 144 -2.54 3.02 -5.35
C VAL A 144 -2.15 2.39 -6.69
N ILE A 145 -1.44 3.12 -7.56
CA ILE A 145 -0.99 2.68 -8.89
C ILE A 145 -2.18 2.11 -9.70
N GLN A 146 -3.34 2.77 -9.62
CA GLN A 146 -4.55 2.39 -10.34
C GLN A 146 -5.01 3.51 -11.28
N SER A 147 -5.69 3.12 -12.36
CA SER A 147 -6.32 4.11 -13.23
C SER A 147 -7.30 5.01 -12.46
N ARG A 148 -7.35 6.30 -12.83
CA ARG A 148 -8.27 7.28 -12.24
C ARG A 148 -9.74 6.86 -12.31
N SER A 149 -10.15 6.17 -13.39
CA SER A 149 -11.51 5.62 -13.51
C SER A 149 -11.80 4.56 -12.46
N ARG A 150 -10.84 3.65 -12.20
CA ARG A 150 -11.01 2.61 -11.18
C ARG A 150 -11.16 3.24 -9.79
N VAL A 151 -10.28 4.17 -9.43
CA VAL A 151 -10.37 4.92 -8.17
C VAL A 151 -11.71 5.65 -8.03
N THR A 152 -12.19 6.29 -9.10
CA THR A 152 -13.50 6.97 -9.10
C THR A 152 -14.66 6.02 -8.84
N HIS A 153 -14.65 4.83 -9.45
CA HIS A 153 -15.65 3.81 -9.21
C HIS A 153 -15.60 3.27 -7.78
N THR A 154 -14.41 2.95 -7.28
CA THR A 154 -14.21 2.47 -5.90
C THR A 154 -14.67 3.52 -4.88
N ALA A 155 -14.25 4.78 -5.03
CA ALA A 155 -14.67 5.89 -4.19
C ALA A 155 -16.20 6.08 -4.19
N THR A 156 -16.85 5.86 -5.33
CA THR A 156 -18.32 5.95 -5.42
C THR A 156 -19.01 4.84 -4.64
N ARG A 157 -18.46 3.61 -4.64
CA ARG A 157 -18.99 2.50 -3.82
C ARG A 157 -18.79 2.77 -2.35
N LEU A 158 -17.60 3.22 -1.95
CA LEU A 158 -17.28 3.58 -0.56
C LEU A 158 -18.19 4.71 -0.06
N GLN A 159 -18.46 5.72 -0.90
CA GLN A 159 -19.36 6.82 -0.54
C GLN A 159 -20.80 6.34 -0.35
N ARG A 160 -21.29 5.42 -1.20
CA ARG A 160 -22.62 4.81 -1.04
C ARG A 160 -22.77 4.03 0.26
N ARG A 161 -21.66 3.52 0.81
CA ARG A 161 -21.63 2.82 2.11
C ARG A 161 -21.50 3.78 3.30
N GLY A 162 -21.29 5.07 3.05
CA GLY A 162 -21.07 6.07 4.09
C GLY A 162 -19.69 6.02 4.72
N TRP A 163 -18.73 5.33 4.12
CA TRP A 163 -17.37 5.18 4.66
C TRP A 163 -16.42 6.29 4.22
N VAL A 164 -16.79 7.01 3.16
CA VAL A 164 -16.06 8.19 2.69
C VAL A 164 -17.07 9.26 2.26
N SER A 165 -16.65 10.51 2.30
CA SER A 165 -17.38 11.63 1.72
C SER A 165 -16.49 12.38 0.71
N ARG A 166 -17.11 13.20 -0.15
CA ARG A 166 -16.40 14.04 -1.12
C ARG A 166 -16.54 15.49 -0.73
N ARG A 167 -15.42 16.22 -0.70
CA ARG A 167 -15.37 17.65 -0.38
C ARG A 167 -14.63 18.40 -1.51
N PRO A 168 -15.06 19.62 -1.88
CA PRO A 168 -14.24 20.51 -2.71
C PRO A 168 -12.91 20.81 -2.02
N THR A 169 -11.79 20.83 -2.75
CA THR A 169 -10.51 21.26 -2.17
C THR A 169 -10.60 22.74 -1.74
N PRO A 170 -10.10 23.11 -0.53
CA PRO A 170 -10.13 24.49 -0.05
C PRO A 170 -9.46 25.51 -0.97
N ASP A 171 -8.38 25.12 -1.66
CA ASP A 171 -7.45 26.07 -2.29
C ASP A 171 -7.65 26.32 -3.79
N ASP A 172 -8.32 25.43 -4.55
CA ASP A 172 -8.43 25.58 -6.01
C ASP A 172 -9.84 25.46 -6.61
N GLY A 173 -10.85 25.08 -5.81
CA GLY A 173 -12.25 24.91 -6.25
C GLY A 173 -12.49 23.91 -7.41
N ARG A 174 -11.43 23.29 -7.95
CA ARG A 174 -11.45 22.36 -9.09
C ARG A 174 -11.12 20.92 -8.68
N GLY A 175 -10.47 20.75 -7.53
CA GLY A 175 -10.15 19.46 -6.93
C GLY A 175 -11.27 18.91 -6.06
N ILE A 176 -11.37 17.58 -6.02
CA ILE A 176 -12.23 16.85 -5.10
C ILE A 176 -11.33 16.02 -4.18
N GLU A 177 -11.52 16.21 -2.88
CA GLU A 177 -10.94 15.38 -1.84
C GLU A 177 -11.92 14.28 -1.47
N LEU A 178 -11.36 13.09 -1.27
CA LEU A 178 -12.04 12.00 -0.61
C LEU A 178 -11.66 12.08 0.87
N VAL A 179 -12.66 12.03 1.75
CA VAL A 179 -12.49 12.18 3.21
C VAL A 179 -13.03 10.92 3.87
N LEU A 180 -12.24 10.30 4.74
CA LEU A 180 -12.65 9.16 5.55
C LEU A 180 -13.68 9.62 6.59
N THR A 181 -14.75 8.86 6.77
CA THR A 181 -15.75 9.11 7.82
C THR A 181 -15.43 8.29 9.08
N ASP A 182 -16.10 8.58 10.19
CA ASP A 182 -15.95 7.80 11.43
C ASP A 182 -16.37 6.33 11.24
N GLU A 183 -17.43 6.08 10.46
CA GLU A 183 -17.84 4.72 10.07
C GLU A 183 -16.78 4.07 9.18
N GLY A 184 -16.14 4.85 8.29
CA GLY A 184 -15.01 4.40 7.47
C GLY A 184 -13.79 4.01 8.31
N HIS A 185 -13.46 4.81 9.32
CA HIS A 185 -12.40 4.51 10.30
C HIS A 185 -12.66 3.19 11.03
N SER A 186 -13.89 3.00 11.52
CA SER A 186 -14.29 1.75 12.18
C SER A 186 -14.18 0.55 11.24
N ALA A 187 -14.56 0.72 9.97
CA ALA A 187 -14.50 -0.33 8.96
C ALA A 187 -13.05 -0.71 8.61
N ILE A 188 -12.15 0.26 8.45
CA ILE A 188 -10.75 0.00 8.09
C ILE A 188 -9.97 -0.64 9.25
N GLU A 189 -10.27 -0.28 10.51
CA GLU A 189 -9.63 -0.92 11.68
C GLU A 189 -9.89 -2.43 11.71
N ALA A 190 -11.16 -2.84 11.51
CA ALA A 190 -11.53 -4.24 11.44
C ALA A 190 -10.89 -4.92 10.22
N ALA A 191 -10.91 -4.26 9.06
CA ALA A 191 -10.38 -4.80 7.82
C ALA A 191 -8.86 -5.02 7.88
N ALA A 192 -8.12 -4.07 8.46
CA ALA A 192 -6.67 -4.13 8.58
C ALA A 192 -6.19 -5.33 9.41
N GLN A 193 -6.94 -5.73 10.43
CA GLN A 193 -6.58 -6.91 11.22
C GLN A 193 -6.63 -8.19 10.39
N VAL A 194 -7.62 -8.34 9.51
CA VAL A 194 -7.68 -9.48 8.58
C VAL A 194 -6.55 -9.37 7.56
N HIS A 195 -6.38 -8.20 6.95
CA HIS A 195 -5.36 -8.00 5.93
C HIS A 195 -3.94 -8.29 6.44
N VAL A 196 -3.56 -7.79 7.61
CA VAL A 196 -2.25 -8.04 8.22
C VAL A 196 -2.04 -9.52 8.53
N ARG A 197 -3.07 -10.22 9.02
CA ARG A 197 -2.99 -11.67 9.23
C ARG A 197 -2.79 -12.42 7.90
N GLY A 198 -3.51 -12.01 6.85
CA GLY A 198 -3.35 -12.55 5.51
C GLY A 198 -1.94 -12.36 4.97
N VAL A 199 -1.41 -11.12 4.99
CA VAL A 199 -0.04 -10.80 4.56
C VAL A 199 0.99 -11.59 5.37
N GLN A 200 0.81 -11.68 6.69
CA GLN A 200 1.72 -12.44 7.54
C GLN A 200 1.74 -13.92 7.17
N THR A 201 0.56 -14.52 6.95
CA THR A 201 0.39 -15.95 6.71
C THR A 201 0.86 -16.35 5.31
N HIS A 202 0.41 -15.61 4.29
CA HIS A 202 0.58 -15.98 2.88
C HIS A 202 1.89 -15.49 2.27
N LEU A 203 2.52 -14.48 2.87
CA LEU A 203 3.78 -13.91 2.36
C LEU A 203 4.90 -13.98 3.40
N MET A 204 4.77 -13.32 4.55
CA MET A 204 5.90 -13.11 5.45
C MET A 204 6.41 -14.39 6.15
N GLN A 205 5.51 -15.33 6.47
CA GLN A 205 5.86 -16.62 7.07
C GLN A 205 6.38 -17.64 6.06
N GLN A 206 6.24 -17.38 4.76
CA GLN A 206 6.75 -18.26 3.70
C GLN A 206 8.23 -17.97 3.36
N MET A 207 8.84 -16.99 4.04
CA MET A 207 10.18 -16.49 3.76
C MET A 207 10.98 -16.35 5.05
N ASP A 208 12.26 -16.72 4.99
CA ASP A 208 13.22 -16.37 6.02
C ASP A 208 13.52 -14.85 6.02
N PRO A 209 14.20 -14.31 7.05
CA PRO A 209 14.50 -12.88 7.12
C PRO A 209 15.30 -12.34 5.92
N GLN A 210 16.22 -13.11 5.36
CA GLN A 210 17.05 -12.67 4.23
C GLN A 210 16.22 -12.58 2.95
N MET A 211 15.35 -13.56 2.70
CA MET A 211 14.47 -13.58 1.54
C MET A 211 13.46 -12.42 1.60
N ARG A 212 12.97 -12.07 2.80
CA ARG A 212 12.13 -10.87 2.99
C ARG A 212 12.85 -9.58 2.63
N GLN A 213 14.09 -9.42 3.08
CA GLN A 213 14.91 -8.26 2.74
C GLN A 213 15.15 -8.18 1.22
N ASN A 214 15.55 -9.29 0.60
CA ASN A 214 15.82 -9.35 -0.84
C ASN A 214 14.57 -9.02 -1.67
N LEU A 215 13.38 -9.50 -1.26
CA LEU A 215 12.12 -9.17 -1.92
C LEU A 215 11.84 -7.66 -1.85
N GLY A 216 11.98 -7.06 -0.67
CA GLY A 216 11.77 -5.62 -0.47
C GLY A 216 12.72 -4.78 -1.33
N GLU A 217 14.01 -5.10 -1.32
CA GLU A 217 15.02 -4.41 -2.13
C GLU A 217 14.75 -4.55 -3.64
N ALA A 218 14.37 -5.75 -4.10
CA ALA A 218 14.07 -5.98 -5.51
C ALA A 218 12.85 -5.19 -5.98
N MET A 219 11.75 -5.21 -5.21
CA MET A 219 10.52 -4.50 -5.58
C MET A 219 10.69 -2.98 -5.49
N SER A 220 11.44 -2.47 -4.51
CA SER A 220 11.77 -1.04 -4.41
C SER A 220 12.53 -0.53 -5.65
N ARG A 221 13.54 -1.28 -6.13
CA ARG A 221 14.26 -0.91 -7.37
C ARG A 221 13.37 -0.92 -8.61
N VAL A 222 12.47 -1.90 -8.72
CA VAL A 222 11.49 -1.96 -9.81
C VAL A 222 10.56 -0.75 -9.76
N LEU A 223 10.07 -0.40 -8.57
CA LEU A 223 9.18 0.75 -8.36
C LEU A 223 9.86 2.07 -8.75
N GLN A 224 11.07 2.32 -8.27
CA GLN A 224 11.87 3.50 -8.62
C GLN A 224 12.11 3.62 -10.13
N HIS A 225 12.35 2.49 -10.81
CA HIS A 225 12.56 2.47 -12.26
C HIS A 225 11.28 2.78 -13.04
N LEU A 226 10.14 2.22 -12.62
CA LEU A 226 8.86 2.39 -13.30
C LEU A 226 8.17 3.72 -12.96
N MET A 227 8.46 4.28 -11.80
CA MET A 227 7.88 5.54 -11.30
C MET A 227 8.99 6.46 -10.76
N PRO A 228 9.77 7.09 -11.66
CA PRO A 228 10.80 8.04 -11.25
C PRO A 228 10.20 9.19 -10.43
N GLY A 229 10.73 9.44 -9.23
CA GLY A 229 10.23 10.45 -8.30
C GLY A 229 9.19 9.96 -7.29
N TYR A 230 8.92 8.65 -7.23
CA TYR A 230 8.11 8.05 -6.15
C TYR A 230 8.85 8.02 -4.79
N ASP A 231 10.18 8.12 -4.82
CA ASP A 231 11.02 8.26 -3.62
C ASP A 231 11.43 9.72 -3.46
N SER A 232 10.61 10.56 -2.83
CA SER A 232 10.97 11.92 -2.37
C SER A 232 10.02 12.41 -1.30
#